data_AF-A1DYC5-F1
#
_entry.id   AF-A1DYC5-F1
#
_cell.length_a   1.000
_cell.length_b   1.000
_cell.length_c   1.000
_cell.angle_alpha   90.00
_cell.angle_beta   90.00
_cell.angle_gamma   90.00
#
_symmetry.space_group_name_H-M   'P 1'
#
loop_
_entity.id
_entity.type
_entity.pdbx_description
1 polymer ?
#
loop_
_entity_poly.entity_id
_entity_poly.type
_entity_poly.pdbx_seq_one_letter_code
_entity_poly.pdbx_strand_id
1 'polypeptide(L)' 'GSNEGEFKAEGNSKFTYTVLEDGCTKHTGEWSKTVFEYQTRKAMRLPIIDIAPYDIGGPDQEFGVDIGPVCFL' A
#
# COMPACT_ATOMS: atom_id res chain seq x y z
N GLY A 1 -6.84 3.60 -6.87
CA GLY A 1 -6.00 3.97 -8.03
C GLY A 1 -6.71 5.01 -8.86
N SER A 2 -6.00 5.71 -9.74
CA SER A 2 -6.54 6.88 -10.46
C SER A 2 -7.71 6.59 -11.43
N ASN A 3 -8.01 5.31 -11.67
CA ASN A 3 -9.12 4.84 -12.49
C ASN A 3 -10.17 4.05 -11.68
N GLU A 4 -10.38 4.42 -10.41
CA GLU A 4 -11.30 3.76 -9.47
C GLU A 4 -10.92 2.32 -9.09
N GLY A 5 -9.86 1.76 -9.69
CA GLY A 5 -9.36 0.42 -9.36
C GLY A 5 -8.64 0.39 -8.01
N GLU A 6 -8.87 -0.67 -7.24
CA GLU A 6 -8.17 -0.94 -5.99
C GLU A 6 -6.99 -1.91 -6.20
N PHE A 7 -5.94 -1.75 -5.40
CA PHE A 7 -4.82 -2.70 -5.35
C PHE A 7 -4.86 -3.45 -4.02
N LYS A 8 -4.74 -4.78 -4.05
CA LYS A 8 -4.97 -5.65 -2.87
C LYS A 8 -3.84 -6.66 -2.68
N ALA A 9 -3.76 -7.26 -1.49
CA ALA A 9 -2.79 -8.33 -1.21
C ALA A 9 -3.12 -9.60 -2.01
N GLU A 10 -4.40 -9.92 -2.15
CA GLU A 10 -4.88 -11.14 -2.79
C GLU A 10 -5.99 -10.83 -3.82
N GLY A 11 -6.24 -11.80 -4.72
CA GLY A 11 -7.30 -11.72 -5.73
C GLY A 11 -6.77 -11.68 -7.16
N ASN A 12 -7.35 -10.82 -8.00
CA ASN A 12 -6.95 -10.73 -9.41
C ASN A 12 -5.50 -10.25 -9.54
N SER A 13 -4.62 -11.09 -10.06
CA SER A 13 -3.18 -10.82 -10.17
C SER A 13 -2.83 -9.54 -10.94
N LYS A 14 -3.74 -9.03 -11.78
CA LYS A 14 -3.56 -7.73 -12.45
C LYS A 14 -3.67 -6.54 -11.51
N PHE A 15 -4.14 -6.72 -10.28
CA PHE A 15 -4.40 -5.69 -9.27
C PHE A 15 -3.77 -6.04 -7.91
N THR A 16 -2.95 -7.09 -7.85
CA THR A 16 -2.19 -7.40 -6.64
C THR A 16 -0.91 -6.58 -6.61
N TYR A 17 -0.63 -5.93 -5.47
CA TYR A 17 0.66 -5.29 -5.23
C TYR A 17 1.71 -6.31 -4.77
N THR A 18 2.97 -5.92 -4.80
CA THR A 18 4.09 -6.66 -4.20
C THR A 18 4.56 -5.94 -2.93
N VAL A 19 5.06 -6.71 -1.96
CA VAL A 19 5.63 -6.17 -0.73
C VAL A 19 7.14 -6.33 -0.79
N LEU A 20 7.88 -5.23 -0.66
CA LEU A 20 9.34 -5.20 -0.74
C LEU A 20 10.00 -5.46 0.63
N GLU A 21 9.40 -4.95 1.70
CA GLU A 21 9.77 -5.23 3.09
C GLU A 21 8.52 -5.18 3.97
N ASP A 22 8.48 -6.00 5.03
CA ASP A 22 7.38 -6.01 5.99
C ASP A 22 7.86 -6.17 7.44
N GLY A 23 7.86 -5.08 8.18
CA GLY A 23 8.16 -5.04 9.60
C GLY A 23 6.93 -4.90 10.50
N CYS A 24 5.71 -4.77 9.95
CA CYS A 24 4.48 -4.48 10.71
C CYS A 24 3.69 -5.76 11.07
N THR A 25 4.34 -6.92 11.06
CA THR A 25 3.69 -8.23 11.24
C THR A 25 3.16 -8.52 12.66
N LYS A 26 3.53 -7.69 13.64
CA LYS A 26 3.15 -7.84 15.06
C LYS A 26 3.03 -6.49 15.75
N HIS A 27 2.20 -6.42 16.80
CA HIS A 27 2.10 -5.26 17.68
C HIS A 27 3.21 -5.28 18.73
N THR A 28 4.32 -4.59 18.47
CA THR A 28 5.47 -4.49 19.39
C THR A 28 5.43 -3.27 20.30
N GLY A 29 4.64 -2.24 19.94
CA GLY A 29 4.67 -0.93 20.58
C GLY A 29 5.81 -0.02 20.09
N GLU A 30 6.57 -0.45 19.08
CA GLU A 30 7.64 0.32 18.45
C GLU A 30 7.29 0.64 16.99
N TRP A 31 7.81 1.76 16.46
CA TRP A 31 7.61 2.12 15.06
C TRP A 31 8.31 1.15 14.11
N SER A 32 7.60 0.75 13.07
CA SER A 32 8.09 -0.11 11.99
C SER A 32 7.48 0.33 10.67
N LYS A 33 7.77 -0.37 9.58
CA LYS A 33 7.25 -0.05 8.25
C LYS A 33 7.05 -1.28 7.36
N THR A 34 6.16 -1.12 6.39
CA THR A 34 5.94 -2.06 5.28
C THR A 34 5.96 -1.27 3.99
N VAL A 35 6.72 -1.73 2.99
CA VAL A 35 6.84 -1.03 1.70
C VAL A 35 6.14 -1.82 0.61
N PHE A 36 5.14 -1.17 0.00
CA PHE A 36 4.34 -1.72 -1.09
C PHE A 36 4.80 -1.16 -2.43
N GLU A 37 4.81 -2.00 -3.46
CA GLU A 37 5.09 -1.61 -4.84
C GLU A 37 3.99 -2.12 -5.78
N TYR A 38 3.62 -1.30 -6.77
CA TYR A 38 2.71 -1.71 -7.83
C TYR A 38 3.25 -1.26 -9.20
N GLN A 39 3.58 -2.23 -10.04
CA GLN A 39 4.06 -1.99 -11.40
C GLN A 39 3.02 -2.45 -12.43
N THR A 40 2.82 -1.66 -13.49
CA THR A 40 1.84 -1.99 -14.52
C THR A 40 2.17 -1.38 -15.87
N ARG A 41 1.78 -2.06 -16.96
CA ARG A 41 1.78 -1.50 -18.32
C ARG A 41 0.57 -0.59 -18.61
N LYS A 42 -0.40 -0.50 -17.69
CA LYS A 42 -1.60 0.33 -17.82
C LYS A 42 -1.47 1.57 -16.94
N ALA A 43 -0.76 2.58 -17.44
CA ALA A 43 -0.45 3.83 -16.73
C ALA A 43 -1.68 4.51 -16.08
N MET A 44 -2.86 4.41 -16.70
CA MET A 44 -4.12 4.96 -16.19
C MET A 44 -4.51 4.52 -14.77
N ARG A 45 -3.91 3.44 -14.24
CA ARG A 45 -4.16 2.95 -12.88
C ARG A 45 -3.43 3.77 -11.80
N LEU A 46 -2.33 4.42 -12.17
CA LEU A 46 -1.46 5.23 -11.30
C LEU A 46 -1.69 6.72 -11.58
N PRO A 47 -1.37 7.62 -10.63
CA PRO A 47 -0.80 7.37 -9.29
C PRO A 47 -1.77 6.73 -8.29
N ILE A 48 -1.23 6.35 -7.13
CA ILE A 48 -2.02 6.03 -5.93
C ILE A 48 -2.55 7.35 -5.37
N ILE A 49 -3.85 7.38 -5.07
CA ILE A 49 -4.56 8.60 -4.64
C ILE A 49 -5.16 8.47 -3.23
N ASP A 50 -5.20 7.26 -2.68
CA ASP A 50 -5.81 6.95 -1.39
C ASP A 50 -5.26 5.63 -0.83
N ILE A 51 -5.36 5.44 0.49
CA ILE A 51 -4.95 4.23 1.22
C ILE A 51 -5.96 3.92 2.34
N ALA A 52 -6.29 2.63 2.51
CA ALA A 52 -7.21 2.17 3.53
C ALA A 52 -6.55 1.07 4.39
N PRO A 53 -6.00 1.42 5.58
CA PRO A 53 -5.55 0.43 6.56
C PRO A 53 -6.74 -0.35 7.15
N TYR A 54 -6.52 -1.61 7.50
CA TYR A 54 -7.56 -2.46 8.11
C TYR A 54 -7.44 -2.55 9.64
N ASP A 55 -6.23 -2.77 10.16
CA ASP A 55 -5.95 -2.95 11.59
C ASP A 55 -5.66 -1.59 12.27
N ILE A 56 -6.69 -0.76 12.41
CA ILE A 56 -6.64 0.56 13.04
C ILE A 56 -7.91 0.85 13.85
N GLY A 57 -7.85 1.85 14.75
CA GLY A 57 -8.99 2.35 15.54
C GLY A 57 -8.89 2.10 17.04
N GLY A 58 -7.92 1.29 17.49
CA GLY A 58 -7.53 1.18 18.89
C GLY A 58 -6.88 2.45 19.43
N PRO A 59 -6.94 2.70 20.75
CA PRO A 59 -6.39 3.91 21.38
C PRO A 59 -4.85 4.01 21.31
N ASP A 60 -4.18 2.91 21.00
CA ASP A 60 -2.73 2.74 20.89
C ASP A 60 -2.28 2.42 19.45
N GLN A 61 -3.18 2.53 18.47
CA GLN A 61 -2.89 2.27 17.06
C GLN A 61 -2.66 3.57 16.30
N GLU A 62 -1.45 3.71 15.75
CA GLU A 62 -1.02 4.87 14.97
C GLU A 62 -0.39 4.42 13.65
N PHE A 63 -0.49 5.24 12.61
CA PHE A 63 0.21 5.00 11.35
C PHE A 63 0.60 6.30 10.67
N GLY A 64 1.65 6.24 9.86
CA GLY A 64 2.08 7.30 8.95
C GLY A 64 2.25 6.74 7.53
N VAL A 65 2.32 7.63 6.53
CA VAL A 65 2.44 7.24 5.12
C VAL A 65 3.44 8.15 4.42
N ASP A 66 4.44 7.54 3.81
CA ASP A 66 5.35 8.19 2.85
C ASP A 66 4.94 7.78 1.42
N ILE A 67 4.53 8.75 0.61
CA ILE A 67 4.09 8.50 -0.78
C ILE A 67 5.29 8.69 -1.72
N GLY A 68 5.75 7.60 -2.30
CA GLY A 68 6.82 7.62 -3.31
C GLY A 68 6.39 8.27 -4.64
N PRO A 69 7.36 8.71 -5.47
CA PRO A 69 7.06 9.26 -6.78
C PRO A 69 6.43 8.22 -7.72
N VAL A 70 5.49 8.65 -8.57
CA VAL A 70 5.04 7.85 -9.70
C VAL A 70 6.01 8.00 -10.87
N CYS A 71 6.53 6.88 -11.37
CA CYS A 71 7.50 6.86 -12.48
C CYS A 71 6.86 6.36 -13.77
N PHE A 72 7.15 7.02 -14.89
CA PHE A 72 6.72 6.63 -16.23
C PHE A 72 7.95 6.41 -17.12
N LEU A 73 7.84 5.48 -18.08
CA LEU A 73 8.84 5.18 -19.10
C LEU A 73 8.20 5.19 -20.48
#